data_AF-A0A660YIW9-F1
#
_entry.id   AF-A0A660YIW9-F1
#
_cell.length_a   1.000
_cell.length_b   1.000
_cell.length_c   1.000
_cell.angle_alpha   90.00
_cell.angle_beta   90.00
_cell.angle_gamma   90.00
#
_symmetry.space_group_name_H-M   'P 1'
#
loop_
_entity.id
_entity.type
_entity.pdbx_description
1 polymer ?
#
loop_
_entity_poly.entity_id
_entity_poly.type
_entity_poly.pdbx_seq_one_letter_code
_entity_poly.pdbx_strand_id
1 'polypeptide(L)'
;KELSVTPDSEGVVLLAHGDEHFEPIWASMCREIGSYVCAKTGIEYFDYAFVEVGQSFSTKGVTTILKSTEKKEKIIVVGLYLSMGVERMANTSVSFMMGKKTETSKLFADKNISFSKRGILPDKRISEWIVDVAIEWVEGL
;
A
#
# COMPACT_ATOMS: atom_id res chain seq x y z
N LYS A 1 -7.52 12.93 -8.99
CA LYS A 1 -8.75 12.37 -9.61
C LYS A 1 -8.54 11.00 -10.27
N GLU A 2 -7.31 10.49 -10.44
CA GLU A 2 -7.10 9.21 -11.14
C GLU A 2 -7.61 7.97 -10.35
N LEU A 3 -7.51 7.98 -9.02
CA LEU A 3 -7.94 6.85 -8.16
C LEU A 3 -9.14 7.17 -7.27
N SER A 4 -9.22 8.39 -6.72
CA SER A 4 -10.29 8.83 -5.81
C SER A 4 -11.33 9.69 -6.55
N VAL A 5 -12.61 9.42 -6.26
CA VAL A 5 -13.78 10.10 -6.85
C VAL A 5 -14.75 10.59 -5.77
N THR A 6 -15.04 9.78 -4.75
CA THR A 6 -15.97 10.09 -3.64
C THR A 6 -15.29 9.80 -2.29
N PRO A 7 -14.50 10.75 -1.75
CA PRO A 7 -13.61 10.49 -0.61
C PRO A 7 -14.31 9.96 0.66
N ASP A 8 -15.51 10.44 0.96
CA ASP A 8 -16.30 10.05 2.13
C ASP A 8 -16.71 8.57 2.13
N SER A 9 -16.94 8.00 0.94
CA SER A 9 -17.27 6.58 0.74
C SER A 9 -16.05 5.68 0.52
N GLU A 10 -14.85 6.26 0.50
CA GLU A 10 -13.60 5.57 0.16
C GLU A 10 -12.77 5.22 1.41
N GLY A 11 -11.88 4.24 1.28
CA GLY A 11 -10.84 3.90 2.25
C GLY A 11 -9.48 3.71 1.57
N VAL A 12 -8.38 3.92 2.30
CA VAL A 12 -7.02 3.75 1.78
C VAL A 12 -6.28 2.62 2.50
N VAL A 13 -5.65 1.72 1.73
CA VAL A 13 -4.75 0.69 2.27
C VAL A 13 -3.34 0.92 1.75
N LEU A 14 -2.38 1.07 2.67
CA LEU A 14 -0.96 1.19 2.35
C LEU A 14 -0.29 -0.18 2.42
N LEU A 15 0.32 -0.61 1.32
CA LEU A 15 1.18 -1.79 1.30
C LEU A 15 2.64 -1.35 1.32
N ALA A 16 3.36 -1.74 2.36
CA ALA A 16 4.79 -1.44 2.52
C ALA A 16 5.62 -2.73 2.47
N HIS A 17 6.92 -2.60 2.26
CA HIS A 17 7.83 -3.75 2.32
C HIS A 17 7.83 -4.32 3.73
N GLY A 18 8.27 -3.50 4.70
CA GLY A 18 8.40 -3.91 6.09
C GLY A 18 9.40 -5.04 6.32
N ASP A 19 9.85 -5.13 7.55
CA ASP A 19 10.66 -6.21 8.11
C ASP A 19 10.24 -6.29 9.59
N GLU A 20 10.12 -7.50 10.14
CA GLU A 20 9.62 -7.69 11.51
C GLU A 20 10.52 -7.01 12.56
N HIS A 21 11.83 -6.91 12.32
CA HIS A 21 12.77 -6.25 13.24
C HIS A 21 12.62 -4.72 13.26
N PHE A 22 12.06 -4.15 12.19
CA PHE A 22 11.85 -2.71 12.04
C PHE A 22 10.37 -2.33 12.06
N GLU A 23 9.49 -3.29 12.40
CA GLU A 23 8.05 -3.10 12.40
C GLU A 23 7.60 -1.86 13.19
N PRO A 24 8.12 -1.57 14.40
CA PRO A 24 7.66 -0.40 15.16
C PRO A 24 7.87 0.93 14.43
N ILE A 25 9.01 1.09 13.76
CA ILE A 25 9.38 2.31 13.03
C ILE A 25 8.48 2.45 11.79
N TRP A 26 8.40 1.38 11.00
CA TRP A 26 7.59 1.37 9.78
C TRP A 26 6.10 1.55 10.07
N ALA A 27 5.60 0.94 11.15
CA ALA A 27 4.21 1.06 11.56
C ALA A 27 3.86 2.49 11.98
N SER A 28 4.78 3.18 12.67
CA SER A 28 4.61 4.60 13.00
C SER A 28 4.51 5.46 11.75
N MET A 29 5.42 5.26 10.80
CA MET A 29 5.43 5.99 9.53
C MET A 29 4.17 5.73 8.70
N CYS A 30 3.71 4.48 8.59
CA CYS A 30 2.46 4.15 7.90
C CYS A 30 1.23 4.82 8.53
N ARG A 31 1.16 4.89 9.87
CA ARG A 31 0.07 5.59 10.57
C ARG A 31 0.07 7.09 10.32
N GLU A 32 1.26 7.70 10.32
CA GLU A 32 1.41 9.13 10.04
C GLU A 32 0.97 9.45 8.60
N ILE A 33 1.45 8.69 7.62
CA ILE A 33 1.06 8.82 6.21
C ILE A 33 -0.45 8.63 6.06
N GLY A 34 -1.01 7.56 6.61
CA GLY A 34 -2.45 7.26 6.53
C GLY A 34 -3.30 8.38 7.12
N SER A 35 -2.95 8.87 8.31
CA SER A 35 -3.64 9.98 8.98
C SER A 35 -3.58 11.27 8.15
N TYR A 36 -2.41 11.57 7.56
CA TYR A 36 -2.24 12.75 6.73
C TYR A 36 -3.04 12.66 5.42
N VAL A 37 -3.07 11.48 4.78
CA VAL A 37 -3.90 11.23 3.59
C VAL A 37 -5.37 11.46 3.94
N CYS A 38 -5.87 10.86 5.02
CA CYS A 38 -7.24 11.08 5.50
C CYS A 38 -7.55 12.56 5.68
N ALA A 39 -6.73 13.28 6.45
CA ALA A 39 -6.92 14.69 6.75
C ALA A 39 -6.92 15.60 5.51
N LYS A 40 -6.12 15.27 4.49
CA LYS A 40 -6.01 16.08 3.26
C LYS A 40 -7.05 15.74 2.18
N THR A 41 -7.63 14.56 2.22
CA THR A 41 -8.51 14.07 1.15
C THR A 41 -9.98 14.00 1.54
N GLY A 42 -10.29 13.97 2.84
CA GLY A 42 -11.63 13.69 3.33
C GLY A 42 -11.97 12.20 3.41
N ILE A 43 -11.02 11.32 3.09
CA ILE A 43 -11.14 9.87 3.33
C ILE A 43 -11.11 9.61 4.83
N GLU A 44 -12.09 8.86 5.34
CA GLU A 44 -12.25 8.66 6.80
C GLU A 44 -11.66 7.35 7.32
N TYR A 45 -11.18 6.46 6.44
CA TYR A 45 -10.66 5.15 6.81
C TYR A 45 -9.30 4.88 6.17
N PHE A 46 -8.35 4.40 6.97
CA PHE A 46 -7.10 3.87 6.48
C PHE A 46 -6.69 2.57 7.21
N ASP A 47 -5.91 1.75 6.52
CA ASP A 47 -5.21 0.59 7.10
C ASP A 47 -3.85 0.39 6.40
N TYR A 48 -3.00 -0.49 6.93
CA TYR A 48 -1.71 -0.82 6.31
C TYR A 48 -1.28 -2.26 6.55
N ALA A 49 -0.42 -2.78 5.66
CA ALA A 49 0.21 -4.09 5.83
C ALA A 49 1.64 -4.11 5.28
N PHE A 50 2.50 -4.89 5.93
CA PHE A 50 3.84 -5.24 5.44
C PHE A 50 3.76 -6.51 4.60
N VAL A 51 4.16 -6.43 3.33
CA VAL A 51 4.08 -7.57 2.38
C VAL A 51 5.41 -7.88 1.69
N GLU A 52 6.53 -7.38 2.20
CA GLU A 52 7.89 -7.55 1.67
C GLU A 52 7.96 -7.15 0.18
N VAL A 53 8.51 -7.99 -0.69
CA VAL A 53 8.45 -7.83 -2.16
C VAL A 53 7.26 -8.61 -2.74
N GLY A 54 6.12 -8.62 -2.04
CA GLY A 54 4.88 -9.29 -2.44
C GLY A 54 4.77 -10.76 -2.00
N GLN A 55 5.77 -11.32 -1.32
CA GLN A 55 5.72 -12.69 -0.80
C GLN A 55 4.58 -12.88 0.20
N SER A 56 4.40 -11.87 1.05
CA SER A 56 3.34 -11.82 2.06
C SER A 56 2.05 -11.16 1.55
N PHE A 57 1.93 -10.87 0.25
CA PHE A 57 0.73 -10.23 -0.31
C PHE A 57 -0.50 -11.12 -0.17
N SER A 58 -0.38 -12.42 -0.48
CA SER A 58 -1.52 -13.35 -0.45
C SER A 58 -2.05 -13.60 0.97
N THR A 59 -1.20 -13.48 1.99
CA THR A 59 -1.54 -13.77 3.39
C THR A 59 -1.88 -12.51 4.18
N LYS A 60 -1.05 -11.46 4.12
CA LYS A 60 -1.22 -10.21 4.88
C LYS A 60 -1.97 -9.17 4.05
N GLY A 61 -1.59 -8.96 2.79
CA GLY A 61 -2.19 -7.96 1.90
C GLY A 61 -3.67 -8.22 1.60
N VAL A 62 -3.99 -9.41 1.07
CA VAL A 62 -5.37 -9.83 0.74
C VAL A 62 -6.28 -9.72 1.96
N THR A 63 -5.84 -10.24 3.12
CA THR A 63 -6.63 -10.21 4.36
C THR A 63 -6.98 -8.78 4.78
N THR A 64 -6.01 -7.87 4.73
CA THR A 64 -6.20 -6.47 5.11
C THR A 64 -7.13 -5.74 4.16
N ILE A 65 -6.96 -5.97 2.85
CA ILE A 65 -7.81 -5.40 1.80
C ILE A 65 -9.25 -5.87 1.97
N LEU A 66 -9.48 -7.18 2.14
CA LEU A 66 -10.84 -7.73 2.30
C LEU A 66 -11.53 -7.18 3.54
N LYS A 67 -10.84 -7.14 4.69
CA LYS A 67 -11.37 -6.51 5.91
C LYS A 67 -11.75 -5.05 5.69
N SER A 68 -10.98 -4.32 4.89
CA SER A 68 -11.27 -2.92 4.57
C SER A 68 -12.54 -2.78 3.72
N THR A 69 -12.81 -3.71 2.80
CA THR A 69 -14.06 -3.70 1.99
C THR A 69 -15.33 -3.91 2.82
N GLU A 70 -15.22 -4.41 4.05
CA GLU A 70 -16.35 -4.50 4.98
C GLU A 70 -16.69 -3.15 5.63
N LYS A 71 -15.78 -2.17 5.54
CA LYS A 71 -15.89 -0.86 6.21
C LYS A 71 -16.25 0.27 5.27
N LYS A 72 -15.82 0.20 4.02
CA LYS A 72 -16.01 1.25 3.00
C LYS A 72 -16.38 0.63 1.66
N GLU A 73 -17.20 1.35 0.90
CA GLU A 73 -17.73 0.87 -0.38
C GLU A 73 -16.67 0.76 -1.46
N LYS A 74 -15.63 1.59 -1.41
CA LYS A 74 -14.51 1.57 -2.35
C LYS A 74 -13.17 1.65 -1.62
N ILE A 75 -12.24 0.79 -2.00
CA ILE A 75 -10.89 0.75 -1.41
C ILE A 75 -9.85 1.16 -2.44
N ILE A 76 -8.98 2.11 -2.07
CA ILE A 76 -7.81 2.52 -2.86
C ILE A 76 -6.57 1.88 -2.22
N VAL A 77 -5.83 1.09 -2.98
CA VAL A 77 -4.64 0.38 -2.48
C VAL A 77 -3.40 0.98 -3.11
N VAL A 78 -2.50 1.50 -2.28
CA VAL A 78 -1.29 2.21 -2.71
C VAL A 78 -0.05 1.49 -2.19
N GLY A 79 0.91 1.26 -3.08
CA GLY A 79 2.16 0.57 -2.75
C GLY A 79 3.28 1.56 -2.45
N LEU A 80 3.87 1.46 -1.27
CA LEU A 80 5.06 2.20 -0.85
C LEU A 80 6.34 1.45 -1.31
N TYR A 81 6.51 1.24 -2.62
CA TYR A 81 7.62 0.44 -3.19
C TYR A 81 8.50 1.19 -4.19
N LEU A 82 9.73 0.68 -4.31
CA LEU A 82 10.80 1.24 -5.15
C LEU A 82 10.62 0.99 -6.67
N SER A 83 9.67 0.18 -7.14
CA SER A 83 9.44 0.06 -8.60
C SER A 83 8.13 -0.60 -9.04
N MET A 84 7.68 -1.68 -8.37
CA MET A 84 6.49 -2.42 -8.79
C MET A 84 5.19 -1.79 -8.24
N GLY A 85 4.23 -1.50 -9.11
CA GLY A 85 2.88 -1.08 -8.71
C GLY A 85 2.06 -2.23 -8.10
N VAL A 86 1.11 -1.90 -7.23
CA VAL A 86 0.29 -2.89 -6.53
C VAL A 86 -0.60 -3.68 -7.49
N GLU A 87 -1.05 -3.06 -8.58
CA GLU A 87 -1.83 -3.76 -9.62
C GLU A 87 -1.07 -4.98 -10.17
N ARG A 88 0.22 -4.82 -10.47
CA ARG A 88 1.07 -5.93 -10.93
C ARG A 88 1.25 -6.98 -9.85
N MET A 89 1.41 -6.57 -8.59
CA MET A 89 1.53 -7.49 -7.46
C MET A 89 0.26 -8.34 -7.34
N ALA A 90 -0.92 -7.72 -7.28
CA ALA A 90 -2.21 -8.39 -7.14
C ALA A 90 -2.53 -9.38 -8.28
N ASN A 91 -2.06 -9.08 -9.50
CA ASN A 91 -2.26 -9.91 -10.69
C ASN A 91 -1.26 -11.06 -10.82
N THR A 92 -0.11 -10.99 -10.15
CA THR A 92 0.95 -12.02 -10.23
C THR A 92 1.02 -12.90 -8.99
N SER A 93 0.49 -12.42 -7.86
CA SER A 93 0.43 -13.18 -6.63
C SER A 93 -0.62 -14.29 -6.66
N VAL A 94 -0.29 -15.36 -5.95
CA VAL A 94 -1.10 -16.57 -5.87
C VAL A 94 -1.33 -16.90 -4.40
N SER A 95 -2.57 -17.24 -4.09
CA SER A 95 -2.95 -17.81 -2.80
C SER A 95 -3.09 -19.33 -2.92
N PHE A 96 -2.68 -20.05 -1.87
CA PHE A 96 -2.94 -21.46 -1.71
C PHE A 96 -4.01 -21.63 -0.64
N MET A 97 -5.23 -21.93 -1.06
CA MET A 97 -6.37 -22.08 -0.17
C MET A 97 -6.94 -23.49 -0.31
N MET A 98 -7.05 -24.23 0.80
CA MET A 98 -7.54 -25.62 0.81
C MET A 98 -6.87 -26.54 -0.24
N GLY A 99 -5.55 -26.41 -0.40
CA GLY A 99 -4.77 -27.19 -1.37
C GLY A 99 -4.94 -26.78 -2.84
N LYS A 100 -5.74 -25.74 -3.13
CA LYS A 100 -5.92 -25.21 -4.50
C LYS A 100 -5.19 -23.89 -4.69
N LYS A 101 -4.51 -23.80 -5.83
CA LYS A 101 -3.84 -22.60 -6.31
C LYS A 101 -4.87 -21.64 -6.91
N THR A 102 -5.01 -20.45 -6.33
CA THR A 102 -5.96 -19.42 -6.79
C THR A 102 -5.23 -18.09 -6.97
N GLU A 103 -5.41 -17.45 -8.13
CA GLU A 103 -4.92 -16.08 -8.34
C GLU A 103 -5.61 -15.13 -7.36
N THR A 104 -4.83 -14.28 -6.69
CA THR A 104 -5.39 -13.37 -5.68
C THR A 104 -6.36 -12.34 -6.27
N SER A 105 -6.18 -11.95 -7.55
CA SER A 105 -7.10 -11.07 -8.27
C SER A 105 -8.54 -11.59 -8.28
N LYS A 106 -8.73 -12.91 -8.34
CA LYS A 106 -10.06 -13.56 -8.31
C LYS A 106 -10.77 -13.40 -6.96
N LEU A 107 -10.00 -13.20 -5.89
CA LEU A 107 -10.55 -12.96 -4.55
C LEU A 107 -11.16 -11.56 -4.41
N PHE A 108 -10.90 -10.68 -5.37
CA PHE A 108 -11.38 -9.30 -5.39
C PHE A 108 -12.48 -9.06 -6.44
N ALA A 109 -12.94 -10.10 -7.16
CA ALA A 109 -13.76 -9.94 -8.35
C ALA A 109 -15.12 -9.25 -8.11
N ASP A 110 -15.67 -9.37 -6.90
CA ASP A 110 -16.93 -8.75 -6.47
C ASP A 110 -16.72 -7.45 -5.65
N LYS A 111 -15.47 -6.98 -5.52
CA LYS A 111 -15.11 -5.83 -4.69
C LYS A 111 -14.76 -4.60 -5.53
N ASN A 112 -15.12 -3.42 -5.03
CA ASN A 112 -14.75 -2.15 -5.66
C ASN A 112 -13.38 -1.69 -5.14
N ILE A 113 -12.32 -2.12 -5.82
CA ILE A 113 -10.93 -1.88 -5.40
C ILE A 113 -10.15 -1.23 -6.54
N SER A 114 -9.44 -0.14 -6.23
CA SER A 114 -8.56 0.57 -7.16
C SER A 114 -7.11 0.44 -6.72
N PHE A 115 -6.31 -0.28 -7.49
CA PHE A 115 -4.88 -0.48 -7.22
C PHE A 115 -4.03 0.61 -7.88
N SER A 116 -2.98 1.08 -7.18
CA SER A 116 -1.99 1.95 -7.82
C SER A 116 -1.22 1.18 -8.90
N LYS A 117 -1.14 1.79 -10.09
CA LYS A 117 -0.41 1.21 -11.25
C LYS A 117 1.10 1.31 -11.12
N ARG A 118 1.57 2.27 -10.31
CA ARG A 118 2.99 2.53 -10.05
C ARG A 118 3.25 2.43 -8.54
N GLY A 119 4.47 2.03 -8.20
CA GLY A 119 5.02 2.28 -6.86
C GLY A 119 5.34 3.76 -6.70
N ILE A 120 5.83 4.17 -5.54
CA ILE A 120 6.22 5.58 -5.34
C ILE A 120 7.46 5.90 -6.16
N LEU A 121 8.31 4.93 -6.49
CA LEU A 121 9.34 5.12 -7.51
C LEU A 121 8.94 4.55 -8.89
N PRO A 122 9.38 5.20 -9.98
CA PRO A 122 10.23 6.41 -9.99
C PRO A 122 9.43 7.71 -9.77
N ASP A 123 9.76 8.45 -8.71
CA ASP A 123 9.31 9.82 -8.45
C ASP A 123 10.54 10.67 -8.10
N LYS A 124 10.71 11.77 -8.83
CA LYS A 124 11.91 12.60 -8.75
C LYS A 124 12.10 13.20 -7.35
N ARG A 125 11.00 13.46 -6.62
CA ARG A 125 11.05 14.04 -5.27
C ARG A 125 11.74 13.13 -4.28
N ILE A 126 11.64 11.80 -4.46
CA ILE A 126 12.36 10.84 -3.64
C ILE A 126 13.85 10.90 -3.95
N SER A 127 14.23 10.90 -5.23
CA SER A 127 15.64 11.00 -5.59
C SER A 127 16.27 12.31 -5.12
N GLU A 128 15.52 13.42 -5.18
CA GLU A 128 15.96 14.71 -4.64
C GLU A 128 16.15 14.65 -3.12
N TRP A 129 15.16 14.12 -2.38
CA TRP A 129 15.28 13.94 -0.93
C TRP A 129 16.47 13.04 -0.52
N ILE A 130 16.73 11.95 -1.26
CA ILE A 130 17.90 11.08 -1.00
C ILE A 130 19.20 11.86 -1.19
N VAL A 131 19.29 12.70 -2.23
CA VAL A 131 20.46 13.54 -2.48
C VAL A 131 20.64 14.54 -1.34
N ASP A 132 19.57 15.22 -0.92
CA ASP A 132 19.62 16.20 0.17
C ASP A 132 20.12 15.56 1.47
N VAL A 133 19.55 14.40 1.86
CA VAL A 133 19.99 13.65 3.05
C VAL A 133 21.45 13.20 2.93
N ALA A 134 21.88 12.75 1.75
CA ALA A 134 23.27 12.34 1.54
C ALA A 134 24.25 13.52 1.63
N ILE A 135 23.85 14.70 1.13
CA ILE A 135 24.62 15.95 1.28
C ILE A 135 24.72 16.31 2.77
N GLU A 136 23.63 16.29 3.51
CA GLU A 136 23.63 16.55 4.97
C GLU A 136 24.61 15.64 5.73
N TRP A 137 24.67 14.35 5.38
CA TRP A 137 25.61 13.40 6.00
C TRP A 137 27.08 13.68 5.65
N VAL A 138 27.36 14.14 4.44
CA VAL A 138 28.72 14.47 3.98
C VAL A 138 29.19 15.81 4.57
N GLU A 139 28.30 16.79 4.64
CA GLU A 139 28.61 18.13 5.15
C GLU A 139 28.70 18.17 6.69
N GLY A 140 28.20 17.13 7.37
CA GLY A 140 28.36 16.93 8.79
C GLY A 140 27.45 17.83 9.62
N LEU A 141 26.22 17.36 9.82
CA LEU A 141 25.43 17.67 11.01
C LEU A 141 25.73 16.67 12.13
#